data_AF-A0A8T8D7W4-F1
#
_entry.id   AF-A0A8T8D7W4-F1
#
_cell.length_a   1.000
_cell.length_b   1.000
_cell.length_c   1.000
_cell.angle_alpha   90.00
_cell.angle_beta   90.00
_cell.angle_gamma   90.00
#
_symmetry.space_group_name_H-M   'P 1'
#
loop_
_entity.id
_entity.type
_entity.pdbx_description
1 polymer ?
#
loop_
_entity_poly.entity_id
_entity_poly.type
_entity_poly.pdbx_seq_one_letter_code
_entity_poly.pdbx_strand_id
1 'polypeptide(L)'
;MSGPVNVALPWPSPLVPVTILRRLNRFAVEAVPASPGAGDPASGRAGTDQPRDRPCGPGHAAGRTAAAAVGGAGDGAAGKVLRLHLPNSGRMAELLVPGTPGLAWIPSATPQPEQQAGGTPAASRRQARAPLGPPQPLPGPASPAVLQLPPPSGTAGRAGSAAAGGRRTAGDLLLVSFNGRWVSVDARMPNRLFAAALDRRALLPFAAYRRWQTEVPWGAGRLDFRLDGAGAPVRPCLVETKSCNLVEDGTALFPDAPTARGARHLEELAQAVRQGWRAAVVWFVQRDDAARLAPHRRADPHFAAALARARAAGVEAYAYRCQVSPAGICLLGPIPVVPE
;
A
#
# COMPACT_ATOMS: atom_id res chain seq x y z
N MET A 1 2.37 16.54 21.96
CA MET A 1 2.20 16.71 20.50
C MET A 1 3.22 15.81 19.83
N SER A 2 2.79 14.69 19.24
CA SER A 2 3.70 13.84 18.45
C SER A 2 4.05 14.58 17.17
N GLY A 3 5.35 14.75 16.89
CA GLY A 3 5.82 15.40 15.66
C GLY A 3 5.30 14.71 14.39
N PRO A 4 5.41 15.35 13.22
CA PRO A 4 4.88 14.83 11.97
C PRO A 4 5.49 13.46 11.66
N VAL A 5 4.63 12.49 11.36
CA VAL A 5 5.04 11.14 11.00
C VAL A 5 5.63 11.20 9.59
N ASN A 6 6.95 11.17 9.45
CA ASN A 6 7.62 11.34 8.16
C ASN A 6 7.59 10.06 7.30
N VAL A 7 6.39 9.60 6.93
CA VAL A 7 6.16 8.45 6.05
C VAL A 7 5.38 8.95 4.84
N ALA A 8 6.02 8.91 3.68
CA ALA A 8 5.42 9.24 2.40
C ALA A 8 5.81 8.18 1.37
N LEU A 9 4.85 7.74 0.57
CA LEU A 9 5.03 6.75 -0.48
C LEU A 9 4.53 7.28 -1.81
N PRO A 10 5.33 7.14 -2.89
CA PRO A 10 4.88 7.50 -4.22
C PRO A 10 3.89 6.47 -4.77
N TRP A 11 3.04 6.93 -5.69
CA TRP A 11 2.26 6.04 -6.54
C TRP A 11 3.14 5.41 -7.62
N PRO A 12 2.74 4.26 -8.18
CA PRO A 12 3.28 3.81 -9.46
C PRO A 12 3.13 4.89 -10.54
N SER A 13 4.15 5.06 -11.37
CA SER A 13 4.22 6.09 -12.42
C SER A 13 4.32 5.45 -13.81
N PRO A 14 3.74 6.06 -14.87
CA PRO A 14 2.93 7.28 -14.83
C PRO A 14 1.50 7.03 -14.38
N LEU A 15 0.89 8.07 -13.81
CA LEU A 15 -0.55 8.12 -13.58
C LEU A 15 -1.24 8.79 -14.78
N VAL A 16 -2.29 8.13 -15.28
CA VAL A 16 -3.09 8.58 -16.41
C VAL A 16 -4.41 9.16 -15.89
N PRO A 17 -4.73 10.42 -16.19
CA PRO A 17 -6.04 11.00 -15.92
C PRO A 17 -7.16 10.26 -16.65
N VAL A 18 -8.21 9.93 -15.90
CA VAL A 18 -9.40 9.24 -16.42
C VAL A 18 -10.68 9.87 -15.86
N THR A 19 -11.78 9.73 -16.58
CA THR A 19 -13.14 10.03 -16.10
C THR A 19 -13.91 8.74 -15.95
N ILE A 20 -14.42 8.46 -14.75
CA ILE A 20 -15.19 7.25 -14.45
C ILE A 20 -16.50 7.28 -15.23
N LEU A 21 -16.81 6.21 -15.97
CA LEU A 21 -18.10 6.03 -16.63
C LEU A 21 -19.09 5.29 -15.74
N ARG A 22 -18.65 4.19 -15.14
CA ARG A 22 -19.46 3.36 -14.22
C ARG A 22 -18.61 2.32 -13.50
N ARG A 23 -19.12 1.82 -12.38
CA ARG A 23 -18.62 0.60 -11.76
C ARG A 23 -19.23 -0.62 -12.43
N LEU A 24 -18.41 -1.57 -12.86
CA LEU A 24 -18.87 -2.82 -13.48
C LEU A 24 -19.20 -3.88 -12.44
N ASN A 25 -18.33 -4.03 -11.45
CA ASN A 25 -18.49 -4.98 -10.37
C ASN A 25 -17.58 -4.59 -9.20
N ARG A 26 -17.49 -5.46 -8.18
CA ARG A 26 -16.70 -5.21 -6.97
C ARG A 26 -15.21 -4.88 -7.24
N PHE A 27 -14.63 -5.31 -8.36
CA PHE A 27 -13.21 -5.19 -8.69
C PHE A 27 -12.93 -4.50 -10.03
N ALA A 28 -13.92 -3.87 -10.67
CA ALA A 28 -13.69 -3.25 -11.96
C ALA A 28 -14.57 -2.02 -12.20
N VAL A 29 -14.02 -1.05 -12.91
CA VAL A 29 -14.69 0.15 -13.41
C VAL A 29 -14.42 0.32 -14.90
N GLU A 30 -15.33 1.01 -15.59
CA GLU A 30 -15.08 1.59 -16.90
C GLU A 30 -14.78 3.07 -16.74
N ALA A 31 -13.79 3.55 -17.50
CA ALA A 31 -13.39 4.94 -17.53
C ALA A 31 -12.88 5.31 -18.92
N VAL A 32 -12.85 6.59 -19.25
CA VAL A 32 -12.21 7.11 -20.47
C VAL A 32 -11.02 7.98 -20.10
N PRO A 33 -9.93 8.00 -20.88
CA PRO A 33 -8.86 8.98 -20.69
C PRO A 33 -9.43 10.40 -20.67
N ALA A 34 -9.00 11.24 -19.73
CA ALA A 34 -9.41 12.64 -19.71
C ALA A 34 -8.62 13.44 -20.75
N SER A 35 -9.27 14.42 -21.40
CA SER A 35 -8.60 15.29 -22.36
C SER A 35 -7.51 16.14 -21.69
N PRO A 36 -6.34 16.32 -22.31
CA PRO A 36 -5.29 17.18 -21.77
C PRO A 36 -5.81 18.62 -21.68
N GLY A 37 -6.00 19.13 -20.46
CA GLY A 37 -6.56 20.46 -20.20
C GLY A 37 -7.56 20.54 -19.05
N ALA A 38 -8.06 19.39 -18.55
CA ALA A 38 -8.76 19.36 -17.27
C ALA A 38 -7.76 19.63 -16.15
N GLY A 39 -7.68 20.90 -15.69
CA GLY A 39 -6.85 21.28 -14.55
C GLY A 39 -7.15 20.44 -13.31
N ASP A 40 -6.20 20.37 -12.36
CA ASP A 40 -6.35 19.56 -11.15
C ASP A 40 -7.65 19.93 -10.42
N PRO A 41 -8.67 19.04 -10.39
CA PRO A 41 -9.95 19.35 -9.77
C PRO A 41 -9.84 19.60 -8.26
N ALA A 42 -8.71 19.20 -7.63
CA ALA A 42 -8.41 19.49 -6.23
C ALA A 42 -7.77 20.87 -5.99
N SER A 43 -7.40 21.61 -7.04
CA SER A 43 -6.74 22.92 -6.92
C SER A 43 -7.70 24.11 -6.70
N GLY A 44 -9.01 23.90 -6.81
CA GLY A 44 -10.01 24.98 -6.98
C GLY A 44 -10.71 25.53 -5.72
N ARG A 45 -10.42 25.09 -4.50
CA ARG A 45 -11.06 25.64 -3.28
C ARG A 45 -10.07 25.77 -2.10
N ALA A 46 -9.22 26.79 -2.15
CA ALA A 46 -8.67 27.39 -0.95
C ALA A 46 -9.76 28.23 -0.26
N GLY A 47 -10.76 27.56 0.32
CA GLY A 47 -11.69 28.17 1.26
C GLY A 47 -11.01 28.30 2.62
N THR A 48 -11.11 29.48 3.22
CA THR A 48 -10.43 29.94 4.42
C THR A 48 -10.78 29.10 5.67
N ASP A 49 -10.12 27.96 5.89
CA ASP A 49 -9.80 27.42 7.23
C ASP A 49 -8.79 26.24 7.23
N GLN A 50 -7.86 26.18 6.27
CA GLN A 50 -6.76 25.19 6.31
C GLN A 50 -5.61 25.74 7.17
N PRO A 51 -5.17 25.02 8.23
CA PRO A 51 -3.83 25.27 8.76
C PRO A 51 -2.84 25.00 7.63
N ARG A 52 -1.96 25.98 7.37
CA ARG A 52 -0.90 25.91 6.38
C ARG A 52 0.17 24.89 6.81
N ASP A 53 -0.14 23.61 6.72
CA ASP A 53 0.85 22.56 6.91
C ASP A 53 1.71 22.43 5.65
N ARG A 54 3.03 22.49 5.85
CA ARG A 54 4.04 22.44 4.79
C ARG A 54 3.84 21.20 3.92
N PRO A 55 4.05 21.30 2.59
CA PRO A 55 4.06 20.12 1.73
C PRO A 55 5.13 19.13 2.23
N CYS A 56 4.71 17.89 2.48
CA CYS A 56 5.64 16.80 2.74
C CYS A 56 6.42 16.49 1.46
N GLY A 57 7.71 16.87 1.44
CA GLY A 57 8.64 16.45 0.40
C GLY A 57 10.03 16.19 0.97
N PRO A 58 10.74 15.13 0.54
CA PRO A 58 12.19 15.15 0.58
C PRO A 58 12.66 16.14 -0.49
N GLY A 59 13.63 17.00 -0.18
CA GLY A 59 14.15 17.99 -1.11
C GLY A 59 14.72 17.32 -2.36
N HIS A 60 13.95 17.32 -3.44
CA HIS A 60 14.41 17.09 -4.82
C HIS A 60 13.75 18.13 -5.72
N ALA A 61 14.59 18.77 -6.52
CA ALA A 61 14.24 19.90 -7.38
C ALA A 61 13.02 19.58 -8.25
N ALA A 62 12.00 20.43 -8.17
CA ALA A 62 10.88 20.43 -9.08
C ALA A 62 11.40 20.72 -10.51
N GLY A 63 11.51 19.67 -11.32
CA GLY A 63 11.62 19.81 -12.76
C GLY A 63 10.34 20.48 -13.26
N ARG A 64 10.47 21.74 -13.68
CA ARG A 64 9.39 22.50 -14.33
C ARG A 64 8.94 21.74 -15.58
N THR A 65 7.69 21.30 -15.60
CA THR A 65 7.04 20.88 -16.85
C THR A 65 6.77 22.13 -17.68
N ALA A 66 7.53 22.29 -18.76
CA ALA A 66 7.33 23.34 -19.74
C ALA A 66 5.99 23.11 -20.47
N ALA A 67 5.09 24.08 -20.37
CA ALA A 67 3.91 24.16 -21.22
C ALA A 67 4.34 24.61 -22.62
N ALA A 68 4.31 23.70 -23.59
CA ALA A 68 4.33 24.05 -25.00
C ALA A 68 2.88 24.20 -25.47
N ALA A 69 2.47 25.43 -25.75
CA ALA A 69 1.22 25.72 -26.44
C ALA A 69 1.39 25.44 -27.94
N VAL A 70 0.54 24.59 -28.50
CA VAL A 70 0.34 24.50 -29.96
C VAL A 70 -1.17 24.44 -30.18
N GLY A 71 -1.67 25.42 -30.94
CA GLY A 71 -3.06 25.50 -31.36
C GLY A 71 -3.41 24.49 -32.44
N GLY A 72 -4.68 24.14 -32.50
CA GLY A 72 -5.25 23.31 -33.56
C GLY A 72 -6.63 22.81 -33.16
N ALA A 73 -7.68 23.46 -33.65
CA ALA A 73 -9.04 22.96 -33.59
C ALA A 73 -9.12 21.64 -34.39
N GLY A 74 -9.76 20.62 -33.81
CA GLY A 74 -10.01 19.34 -34.44
C GLY A 74 -11.09 18.56 -33.71
N ASP A 75 -12.19 18.30 -34.41
CA ASP A 75 -13.33 17.48 -34.01
C ASP A 75 -12.94 16.06 -33.58
N GLY A 76 -13.66 15.54 -32.59
CA GLY A 76 -14.04 14.12 -32.50
C GLY A 76 -12.94 13.08 -32.21
N ALA A 77 -12.60 12.87 -30.94
CA ALA A 77 -12.02 11.61 -30.48
C ALA A 77 -12.59 11.23 -29.10
N ALA A 78 -13.72 10.51 -29.08
CA ALA A 78 -14.15 9.80 -27.87
C ALA A 78 -13.06 8.76 -27.53
N GLY A 79 -12.25 9.04 -26.52
CA GLY A 79 -11.16 8.16 -26.10
C GLY A 79 -11.65 6.74 -25.84
N LYS A 80 -10.88 5.74 -26.29
CA LYS A 80 -11.20 4.31 -26.09
C LYS A 80 -11.55 4.03 -24.62
N VAL A 81 -12.70 3.41 -24.39
CA VAL A 81 -13.13 3.00 -23.03
C VAL A 81 -12.10 2.02 -22.46
N LEU A 82 -11.61 2.35 -21.26
CA LEU A 82 -10.68 1.56 -20.48
C LEU A 82 -11.42 0.78 -19.41
N ARG A 83 -11.13 -0.52 -19.32
CA ARG A 83 -11.52 -1.34 -18.18
C ARG A 83 -10.38 -1.35 -17.16
N LEU A 84 -10.61 -0.74 -16.00
CA LEU A 84 -9.62 -0.65 -14.93
C LEU A 84 -9.99 -1.59 -13.78
N HIS A 85 -8.97 -2.19 -13.18
CA HIS A 85 -9.12 -2.94 -11.94
C HIS A 85 -9.27 -1.97 -10.77
N LEU A 86 -10.16 -2.32 -9.86
CA LEU A 86 -10.40 -1.59 -8.61
C LEU A 86 -9.85 -2.45 -7.46
N PRO A 87 -8.64 -2.12 -6.92
CA PRO A 87 -7.96 -2.88 -5.87
C PRO A 87 -8.59 -2.67 -4.48
N ASN A 88 -9.92 -2.62 -4.40
CA ASN A 88 -10.67 -2.46 -3.15
C ASN A 88 -12.09 -3.01 -3.36
N SER A 89 -12.52 -3.90 -2.46
CA SER A 89 -13.84 -4.52 -2.53
C SER A 89 -14.97 -3.69 -1.92
N GLY A 90 -14.66 -2.57 -1.27
CA GLY A 90 -15.63 -1.66 -0.66
C GLY A 90 -16.66 -1.12 -1.66
N ARG A 91 -17.77 -0.60 -1.16
CA ARG A 91 -18.83 0.00 -1.98
C ARG A 91 -18.41 1.31 -2.63
N MET A 92 -17.69 2.18 -1.93
CA MET A 92 -17.19 3.46 -2.45
C MET A 92 -18.25 4.22 -3.28
N ALA A 93 -19.51 4.20 -2.82
CA ALA A 93 -20.66 4.66 -3.60
C ALA A 93 -20.58 6.16 -3.92
N GLU A 94 -20.02 6.96 -3.01
CA GLU A 94 -19.79 8.39 -3.20
C GLU A 94 -18.59 8.70 -4.12
N LEU A 95 -17.66 7.75 -4.29
CA LEU A 95 -16.43 7.96 -5.07
C LEU A 95 -16.59 7.49 -6.51
N LEU A 96 -17.27 6.36 -6.74
CA LEU A 96 -17.33 5.70 -8.06
C LEU A 96 -18.55 6.11 -8.88
N VAL A 97 -18.84 7.42 -8.90
CA VAL A 97 -19.95 8.03 -9.63
C VAL A 97 -19.55 8.33 -11.08
N PRO A 98 -20.45 8.17 -12.08
CA PRO A 98 -20.19 8.59 -13.45
C PRO A 98 -19.80 10.08 -13.53
N GLY A 99 -18.78 10.40 -14.33
CA GLY A 99 -18.22 11.75 -14.47
C GLY A 99 -17.13 12.09 -13.45
N THR A 100 -16.91 11.26 -12.41
CA THR A 100 -15.89 11.56 -11.40
C THR A 100 -14.47 11.43 -11.99
N PRO A 101 -13.62 12.47 -11.85
CA PRO A 101 -12.22 12.40 -12.24
C PRO A 101 -11.42 11.41 -11.39
N GLY A 102 -10.49 10.68 -12.00
CA GLY A 102 -9.62 9.74 -11.33
C GLY A 102 -8.22 9.69 -11.94
N LEU A 103 -7.30 9.02 -11.25
CA LEU A 103 -5.96 8.71 -11.75
C LEU A 103 -5.74 7.21 -11.72
N ALA A 104 -5.37 6.66 -12.87
CA ALA A 104 -5.14 5.24 -13.07
C ALA A 104 -3.67 4.97 -13.38
N TRP A 105 -3.13 3.88 -12.85
CA TRP A 105 -1.84 3.37 -13.27
C TRP A 105 -2.01 2.34 -14.38
N ILE A 106 -1.42 2.61 -15.54
CA ILE A 106 -1.52 1.77 -16.75
C ILE A 106 -0.09 1.31 -17.13
N PRO A 107 0.27 0.02 -16.97
CA PRO A 107 1.62 -0.45 -17.21
C PRO A 107 2.14 -0.22 -18.63
N SER A 108 1.27 -0.25 -19.64
CA SER A 108 1.66 0.02 -21.03
C SER A 108 1.99 1.48 -21.30
N ALA A 109 1.64 2.39 -20.39
CA ALA A 109 2.05 3.79 -20.44
C ALA A 109 3.39 4.01 -19.72
N THR A 110 3.91 3.03 -18.99
CA THR A 110 5.25 3.09 -18.38
C THR A 110 6.30 3.04 -19.49
N PRO A 111 7.20 4.03 -19.61
CA PRO A 111 8.28 3.98 -20.57
C PRO A 111 9.09 2.70 -20.38
N GLN A 112 9.27 1.92 -21.43
CA GLN A 112 10.27 0.85 -21.44
C GLN A 112 11.65 1.52 -21.35
N PRO A 113 12.61 1.01 -20.54
CA PRO A 113 13.98 1.50 -20.62
C PRO A 113 14.46 1.34 -22.05
N GLU A 114 14.96 2.43 -22.64
CA GLU A 114 15.50 2.42 -24.00
C GLU A 114 16.53 1.29 -24.10
N GLN A 115 16.22 0.28 -24.92
CA GLN A 115 17.23 -0.67 -25.36
C GLN A 115 18.22 0.15 -26.17
N GLN A 116 19.40 0.39 -25.61
CA GLN A 116 20.53 0.94 -26.36
C GLN A 116 20.77 0.04 -27.58
N ALA A 117 20.37 0.54 -28.74
CA ALA A 117 20.71 -0.04 -30.01
C ALA A 117 22.20 0.22 -30.28
N GLY A 118 22.93 -0.84 -30.65
CA GLY A 118 24.20 -0.71 -31.37
C GLY A 118 25.46 -1.05 -30.57
N GLY A 119 25.71 -2.34 -30.37
CA GLY A 119 27.03 -2.88 -30.05
C GLY A 119 27.26 -4.18 -30.84
N THR A 120 28.07 -4.11 -31.88
CA THR A 120 28.46 -5.19 -32.80
C THR A 120 28.92 -6.46 -32.06
N PRO A 121 28.59 -7.68 -32.51
CA PRO A 121 29.00 -8.90 -31.83
C PRO A 121 30.49 -9.20 -32.07
N ALA A 122 31.31 -9.15 -31.03
CA ALA A 122 32.69 -9.62 -31.07
C ALA A 122 32.77 -11.12 -30.77
N ALA A 123 33.54 -11.80 -31.61
CA ALA A 123 33.72 -13.23 -31.75
C ALA A 123 34.01 -14.03 -30.46
N SER A 124 33.48 -15.25 -30.45
CA SER A 124 33.81 -16.35 -29.56
C SER A 124 35.32 -16.63 -29.45
N ARG A 125 35.84 -16.66 -28.22
CA ARG A 125 37.10 -17.38 -27.90
C ARG A 125 36.82 -18.44 -26.84
N ARG A 126 37.04 -19.70 -27.23
CA ARG A 126 37.11 -20.87 -26.36
C ARG A 126 38.26 -20.69 -25.36
N GLN A 127 38.02 -20.93 -24.08
CA GLN A 127 39.08 -21.19 -23.10
C GLN A 127 39.27 -22.69 -22.93
N ALA A 128 40.52 -23.13 -23.08
CA ALA A 128 40.97 -24.50 -22.90
C ALA A 128 41.17 -24.82 -21.41
N ARG A 129 40.91 -26.09 -21.05
CA ARG A 129 41.23 -26.68 -19.74
C ARG A 129 42.74 -26.84 -19.57
N ALA A 130 43.24 -26.53 -18.38
CA ALA A 130 44.59 -26.92 -17.92
C ALA A 130 44.53 -28.26 -17.13
N PRO A 131 45.59 -29.10 -17.15
CA PRO A 131 45.57 -30.44 -16.55
C PRO A 131 45.95 -30.47 -15.06
N LEU A 132 45.41 -31.48 -14.37
CA LEU A 132 45.65 -31.84 -12.96
C LEU A 132 47.03 -32.47 -12.77
N GLY A 133 47.78 -32.01 -11.75
CA GLY A 133 49.02 -32.64 -11.27
C GLY A 133 48.78 -33.78 -10.25
N PRO A 134 49.79 -34.63 -10.00
CA PRO A 134 49.65 -35.87 -9.22
C PRO A 134 49.65 -35.66 -7.69
N PRO A 135 49.19 -36.65 -6.90
CA PRO A 135 48.93 -36.49 -5.47
C PRO A 135 50.19 -36.70 -4.61
N GLN A 136 50.22 -36.08 -3.43
CA GLN A 136 51.25 -36.29 -2.40
C GLN A 136 50.62 -36.82 -1.09
N PRO A 137 51.37 -37.57 -0.25
CA PRO A 137 50.82 -38.47 0.75
C PRO A 137 50.54 -37.83 2.12
N LEU A 138 49.70 -38.51 2.90
CA LEU A 138 49.26 -38.16 4.26
C LEU A 138 50.37 -38.35 5.31
N PRO A 139 50.37 -37.52 6.38
CA PRO A 139 50.67 -38.01 7.73
C PRO A 139 49.54 -37.72 8.74
N GLY A 140 49.55 -38.52 9.81
CA GLY A 140 48.46 -38.78 10.76
C GLY A 140 48.19 -37.73 11.87
N PRO A 141 47.54 -38.13 12.98
CA PRO A 141 46.48 -37.31 13.60
C PRO A 141 46.88 -36.57 14.89
N ALA A 142 46.28 -35.40 15.13
CA ALA A 142 46.06 -34.84 16.48
C ALA A 142 44.99 -33.71 16.51
N SER A 143 43.81 -34.02 17.07
CA SER A 143 42.99 -33.26 18.04
C SER A 143 42.49 -31.80 17.80
N PRO A 144 41.41 -31.37 18.49
CA PRO A 144 40.16 -31.04 17.81
C PRO A 144 39.89 -29.55 17.52
N ALA A 145 39.02 -29.41 16.51
CA ALA A 145 38.41 -28.24 15.91
C ALA A 145 37.82 -27.19 16.86
N VAL A 146 38.17 -25.92 16.59
CA VAL A 146 37.25 -24.80 16.74
C VAL A 146 36.51 -24.67 15.41
N LEU A 147 35.32 -25.26 15.33
CA LEU A 147 34.46 -25.16 14.15
C LEU A 147 33.66 -23.85 14.24
N GLN A 148 34.18 -22.86 13.55
CA GLN A 148 33.49 -21.62 13.21
C GLN A 148 32.32 -21.97 12.29
N LEU A 149 31.10 -21.83 12.80
CA LEU A 149 29.87 -22.11 12.05
C LEU A 149 29.71 -21.08 10.91
N PRO A 150 29.45 -21.53 9.67
CA PRO A 150 29.16 -20.63 8.55
C PRO A 150 27.81 -19.93 8.73
N PRO A 151 27.60 -18.75 8.11
CA PRO A 151 26.29 -18.11 8.08
C PRO A 151 25.27 -19.04 7.42
N PRO A 152 24.03 -19.13 7.92
CA PRO A 152 23.02 -19.98 7.31
C PRO A 152 22.60 -19.40 5.95
N SER A 153 23.06 -20.08 4.89
CA SER A 153 22.52 -19.95 3.54
C SER A 153 21.18 -20.68 3.44
N GLY A 154 20.16 -19.95 2.99
CA GLY A 154 19.13 -20.49 2.11
C GLY A 154 17.89 -21.10 2.77
N THR A 155 16.79 -20.36 2.67
CA THR A 155 15.76 -20.79 1.71
C THR A 155 15.46 -19.60 0.80
N ALA A 156 16.09 -19.61 -0.37
CA ALA A 156 15.58 -18.85 -1.51
C ALA A 156 14.17 -19.37 -1.77
N GLY A 157 13.16 -18.61 -1.33
CA GLY A 157 11.80 -18.83 -1.77
C GLY A 157 11.83 -18.82 -3.29
N ARG A 158 11.50 -19.97 -3.90
CA ARG A 158 11.17 -20.01 -5.33
C ARG A 158 10.18 -18.89 -5.56
N ALA A 159 10.62 -17.83 -6.22
CA ALA A 159 9.73 -16.95 -6.95
C ALA A 159 9.00 -17.87 -7.92
N GLY A 160 7.79 -18.27 -7.56
CA GLY A 160 6.87 -18.83 -8.52
C GLY A 160 6.77 -17.77 -9.60
N SER A 161 7.37 -18.04 -10.75
CA SER A 161 7.04 -17.38 -12.00
C SER A 161 5.54 -17.57 -12.15
N ALA A 162 4.77 -16.57 -11.73
CA ALA A 162 3.39 -16.46 -12.11
C ALA A 162 3.42 -16.36 -13.62
N ALA A 163 3.11 -17.48 -14.28
CA ALA A 163 2.90 -17.55 -15.70
C ALA A 163 2.11 -16.31 -16.14
N ALA A 164 2.61 -15.64 -17.18
CA ALA A 164 2.04 -14.44 -17.77
C ALA A 164 0.65 -14.74 -18.35
N GLY A 165 -0.36 -14.86 -17.49
CA GLY A 165 -1.75 -14.68 -17.86
C GLY A 165 -1.95 -13.17 -18.08
N GLY A 166 -2.13 -12.77 -19.33
CA GLY A 166 -2.33 -11.36 -19.69
C GLY A 166 -3.39 -10.70 -18.81
N ARG A 167 -3.10 -9.49 -18.30
CA ARG A 167 -4.06 -8.72 -17.51
C ARG A 167 -5.35 -8.50 -18.32
N ARG A 168 -6.50 -8.86 -17.74
CA ARG A 168 -7.84 -8.59 -18.31
C ARG A 168 -8.28 -7.12 -18.20
N THR A 169 -7.52 -6.31 -17.47
CA THR A 169 -7.75 -4.88 -17.27
C THR A 169 -6.54 -4.08 -17.79
N ALA A 170 -6.78 -2.87 -18.26
CA ALA A 170 -5.73 -2.00 -18.78
C ALA A 170 -4.77 -1.52 -17.68
N GLY A 171 -5.24 -1.43 -16.44
CA GLY A 171 -4.50 -0.89 -15.31
C GLY A 171 -5.29 -0.97 -14.01
N ASP A 172 -4.81 -0.27 -12.98
CA ASP A 172 -5.47 -0.12 -11.69
C ASP A 172 -5.96 1.34 -11.52
N LEU A 173 -7.23 1.55 -11.14
CA LEU A 173 -7.69 2.85 -10.64
C LEU A 173 -7.14 3.03 -9.23
N LEU A 174 -6.39 4.10 -8.98
CA LEU A 174 -5.72 4.33 -7.70
C LEU A 174 -6.31 5.51 -6.93
N LEU A 175 -6.62 6.60 -7.63
CA LEU A 175 -7.12 7.84 -7.02
C LEU A 175 -8.43 8.28 -7.66
N VAL A 176 -9.27 8.91 -6.85
CA VAL A 176 -10.54 9.51 -7.26
C VAL A 176 -10.62 10.90 -6.65
N SER A 177 -11.07 11.89 -7.42
CA SER A 177 -11.35 13.23 -6.93
C SER A 177 -12.74 13.26 -6.30
N PHE A 178 -12.85 13.76 -5.08
CA PHE A 178 -14.10 13.87 -4.34
C PHE A 178 -14.10 15.18 -3.57
N ASN A 179 -15.11 16.04 -3.70
CA ASN A 179 -15.22 17.29 -2.94
C ASN A 179 -13.94 18.16 -2.91
N GLY A 180 -13.22 18.23 -4.05
CA GLY A 180 -11.99 19.02 -4.17
C GLY A 180 -10.76 18.42 -3.48
N ARG A 181 -10.77 17.13 -3.15
CA ARG A 181 -9.59 16.39 -2.64
C ARG A 181 -9.39 15.08 -3.37
N TRP A 182 -8.15 14.58 -3.34
CA TRP A 182 -7.85 13.24 -3.82
C TRP A 182 -8.12 12.20 -2.74
N VAL A 183 -8.74 11.10 -3.11
CA VAL A 183 -9.01 9.96 -2.24
C VAL A 183 -8.39 8.72 -2.88
N SER A 184 -7.62 7.96 -2.11
CA SER A 184 -7.11 6.68 -2.60
C SER A 184 -8.17 5.58 -2.46
N VAL A 185 -8.33 4.83 -3.54
CA VAL A 185 -9.19 3.65 -3.61
C VAL A 185 -8.37 2.35 -3.57
N ASP A 186 -7.07 2.42 -3.27
CA ASP A 186 -6.20 1.24 -3.19
C ASP A 186 -6.14 0.65 -1.77
N ALA A 187 -6.81 -0.49 -1.56
CA ALA A 187 -6.82 -1.18 -0.28
C ALA A 187 -5.51 -1.94 0.02
N ARG A 188 -4.55 -1.97 -0.91
CA ARG A 188 -3.20 -2.54 -0.69
C ARG A 188 -2.24 -1.53 -0.07
N MET A 189 -2.56 -0.24 -0.13
CA MET A 189 -1.72 0.84 0.37
C MET A 189 -1.46 0.80 1.90
N PRO A 190 -2.44 0.45 2.76
CA PRO A 190 -2.21 0.29 4.20
C PRO A 190 -1.01 -0.60 4.56
N ASN A 191 -0.88 -1.77 3.93
CA ASN A 191 0.26 -2.67 4.20
C ASN A 191 1.59 -2.00 3.83
N ARG A 192 1.64 -1.28 2.70
CA ARG A 192 2.86 -0.56 2.27
C ARG A 192 3.21 0.58 3.22
N LEU A 193 2.21 1.35 3.64
CA LEU A 193 2.38 2.44 4.62
C LEU A 193 2.87 1.90 5.96
N PHE A 194 2.26 0.81 6.44
CA PHE A 194 2.67 0.20 7.70
C PHE A 194 4.11 -0.32 7.64
N ALA A 195 4.48 -1.06 6.59
CA ALA A 195 5.85 -1.53 6.38
C ALA A 195 6.86 -0.36 6.37
N ALA A 196 6.61 0.67 5.56
CA ALA A 196 7.48 1.85 5.51
C ALA A 196 7.56 2.59 6.86
N ALA A 197 6.47 2.62 7.62
CA ALA A 197 6.44 3.22 8.93
C ALA A 197 7.15 2.39 10.00
N LEU A 198 7.15 1.06 9.90
CA LEU A 198 7.97 0.16 10.73
C LEU A 198 9.46 0.38 10.47
N ASP A 199 9.87 0.41 9.20
CA ASP A 199 11.27 0.60 8.81
C ASP A 199 11.82 1.94 9.32
N ARG A 200 10.99 2.99 9.28
CA ARG A 200 11.32 4.33 9.79
C ARG A 200 11.07 4.50 11.29
N ARG A 201 10.53 3.49 11.97
CA ARG A 201 10.12 3.54 13.39
C ARG A 201 9.20 4.72 13.70
N ALA A 202 8.33 5.04 12.75
CA ALA A 202 7.54 6.27 12.74
C ALA A 202 6.21 6.13 13.51
N LEU A 203 5.79 4.90 13.82
CA LEU A 203 4.60 4.62 14.65
C LEU A 203 5.04 4.33 16.07
N LEU A 204 4.82 5.26 17.00
CA LEU A 204 5.25 5.11 18.40
C LEU A 204 4.86 3.77 19.03
N PRO A 205 3.63 3.23 18.86
CA PRO A 205 3.26 1.94 19.44
C PRO A 205 4.08 0.74 18.91
N PHE A 206 4.74 0.89 17.77
CA PHE A 206 5.49 -0.17 17.08
C PHE A 206 6.98 0.16 16.92
N ALA A 207 7.44 1.31 17.42
CA ALA A 207 8.81 1.82 17.22
C ALA A 207 9.90 0.95 17.88
N ALA A 208 9.55 0.06 18.82
CA ALA A 208 10.47 -0.86 19.47
C ALA A 208 10.79 -2.11 18.62
N TYR A 209 9.94 -2.46 17.66
CA TYR A 209 10.16 -3.63 16.81
C TYR A 209 11.24 -3.35 15.76
N ARG A 210 12.05 -4.36 15.46
CA ARG A 210 13.18 -4.27 14.50
C ARG A 210 13.10 -5.28 13.37
N ARG A 211 12.34 -6.36 13.59
CA ARG A 211 12.13 -7.43 12.62
C ARG A 211 10.65 -7.67 12.50
N TRP A 212 10.21 -7.87 11.27
CA TRP A 212 8.81 -8.12 10.96
C TRP A 212 8.70 -9.03 9.73
N GLN A 213 7.56 -9.70 9.63
CA GLN A 213 7.20 -10.58 8.51
C GLN A 213 5.80 -10.21 8.05
N THR A 214 5.52 -10.35 6.76
CA THR A 214 4.21 -10.10 6.17
C THR A 214 3.45 -11.39 5.86
N GLU A 215 2.13 -11.30 5.70
CA GLU A 215 1.27 -12.40 5.21
C GLU A 215 1.43 -13.67 6.05
N VAL A 216 1.39 -13.52 7.38
CA VAL A 216 1.77 -14.57 8.32
C VAL A 216 0.60 -15.52 8.55
N PRO A 217 0.77 -16.84 8.34
CA PRO A 217 -0.28 -17.81 8.65
C PRO A 217 -0.71 -17.74 10.10
N TRP A 218 -2.02 -17.61 10.33
CA TRP A 218 -2.60 -17.60 11.66
C TRP A 218 -4.07 -18.03 11.60
N GLY A 219 -4.50 -18.88 12.52
CA GLY A 219 -5.86 -19.40 12.54
C GLY A 219 -6.24 -20.06 11.21
N ALA A 220 -7.32 -19.59 10.60
CA ALA A 220 -7.84 -20.12 9.33
C ALA A 220 -7.34 -19.33 8.09
N GLY A 221 -6.42 -18.39 8.28
CA GLY A 221 -5.99 -17.49 7.21
C GLY A 221 -4.58 -16.93 7.40
N ARG A 222 -4.43 -15.66 7.03
CA ARG A 222 -3.19 -14.89 7.16
C ARG A 222 -3.51 -13.52 7.72
N LEU A 223 -2.68 -13.07 8.65
CA LEU A 223 -2.67 -11.69 9.14
C LEU A 223 -1.58 -10.91 8.41
N ASP A 224 -1.79 -9.62 8.26
CA ASP A 224 -0.90 -8.79 7.45
C ASP A 224 0.54 -8.78 7.96
N PHE A 225 0.77 -8.71 9.28
CA PHE A 225 2.11 -8.63 9.87
C PHE A 225 2.28 -9.43 11.16
N ARG A 226 3.50 -9.95 11.34
CA ARG A 226 4.06 -10.33 12.64
C ARG A 226 5.29 -9.48 12.92
N LEU A 227 5.32 -8.85 14.08
CA LEU A 227 6.46 -8.11 14.59
C LEU A 227 7.15 -8.97 15.65
N ASP A 228 8.44 -9.24 15.46
CA ASP A 228 9.19 -10.08 16.39
C ASP A 228 9.56 -9.30 17.65
N GLY A 229 9.21 -9.85 18.81
CA GLY A 229 9.61 -9.31 20.09
C GLY A 229 11.14 -9.26 20.24
N ALA A 230 11.64 -8.25 20.94
CA ALA A 230 13.06 -8.09 21.25
C ALA A 230 13.46 -8.74 22.59
N GLY A 231 12.62 -9.65 23.12
CA GLY A 231 12.69 -10.14 24.50
C GLY A 231 11.75 -9.37 25.43
N ALA A 232 11.57 -9.86 26.65
CA ALA A 232 10.76 -9.17 27.65
C ALA A 232 11.32 -7.74 27.90
N PRO A 233 10.47 -6.71 27.98
CA PRO A 233 9.01 -6.74 28.01
C PRO A 233 8.32 -6.69 26.64
N VAL A 234 9.06 -6.58 25.53
CA VAL A 234 8.50 -6.46 24.16
C VAL A 234 8.08 -7.82 23.62
N ARG A 235 6.81 -8.17 23.87
CA ARG A 235 6.17 -9.37 23.32
C ARG A 235 6.04 -9.29 21.80
N PRO A 236 6.08 -10.41 21.09
CA PRO A 236 5.78 -10.42 19.66
C PRO A 236 4.34 -9.95 19.41
N CYS A 237 4.13 -9.28 18.28
CA CYS A 237 2.87 -8.63 17.97
C CYS A 237 2.32 -9.07 16.61
N LEU A 238 1.05 -9.46 16.57
CA LEU A 238 0.32 -9.66 15.32
C LEU A 238 -0.44 -8.38 14.97
N VAL A 239 -0.36 -7.96 13.71
CA VAL A 239 -1.01 -6.73 13.25
C VAL A 239 -1.79 -7.00 11.98
N GLU A 240 -3.02 -6.51 11.97
CA GLU A 240 -3.87 -6.44 10.78
C GLU A 240 -4.07 -4.98 10.39
N THR A 241 -3.82 -4.65 9.12
CA THR A 241 -4.04 -3.30 8.58
C THR A 241 -5.36 -3.21 7.84
N LYS A 242 -5.97 -2.03 7.82
CA LYS A 242 -7.26 -1.78 7.18
C LYS A 242 -7.23 -0.49 6.36
N SER A 243 -7.83 -0.55 5.18
CA SER A 243 -8.09 0.63 4.35
C SER A 243 -9.43 1.26 4.72
N CYS A 244 -9.46 2.56 4.97
CA CYS A 244 -10.71 3.30 5.15
C CYS A 244 -10.68 4.55 4.26
N ASN A 245 -11.75 4.78 3.51
CA ASN A 245 -11.91 5.93 2.64
C ASN A 245 -13.32 6.56 2.69
N LEU A 246 -14.23 5.99 3.49
CA LEU A 246 -15.52 6.59 3.82
C LEU A 246 -15.33 7.53 5.02
N VAL A 247 -15.63 8.81 4.83
CA VAL A 247 -15.60 9.82 5.91
C VAL A 247 -16.86 10.69 5.80
N GLU A 248 -17.64 10.72 6.88
CA GLU A 248 -18.86 11.51 7.04
C GLU A 248 -18.66 12.46 8.23
N ASP A 249 -18.82 13.77 8.02
CA ASP A 249 -18.71 14.81 9.06
C ASP A 249 -17.44 14.67 9.95
N GLY A 250 -16.30 14.43 9.29
CA GLY A 250 -15.00 14.23 9.95
C GLY A 250 -14.83 12.89 10.66
N THR A 251 -15.76 11.95 10.49
CA THR A 251 -15.71 10.60 11.06
C THR A 251 -15.39 9.59 9.97
N ALA A 252 -14.23 8.96 10.05
CA ALA A 252 -13.93 7.80 9.23
C ALA A 252 -14.76 6.60 9.69
N LEU A 253 -15.50 5.99 8.77
CA LEU A 253 -16.41 4.89 9.05
C LEU A 253 -15.91 3.60 8.39
N PHE A 254 -15.76 2.54 9.18
CA PHE A 254 -15.34 1.24 8.66
C PHE A 254 -16.21 0.08 9.19
N PRO A 255 -16.66 -0.84 8.32
CA PRO A 255 -16.46 -0.87 6.87
C PRO A 255 -17.50 -0.03 6.11
N ASP A 256 -17.30 0.18 4.81
CA ASP A 256 -18.31 0.78 3.92
C ASP A 256 -19.30 -0.25 3.33
N ALA A 257 -19.06 -1.54 3.59
CA ALA A 257 -19.87 -2.69 3.19
C ALA A 257 -19.62 -3.89 4.12
N PRO A 258 -20.57 -4.83 4.26
CA PRO A 258 -20.36 -6.04 5.08
C PRO A 258 -19.05 -6.79 4.77
N THR A 259 -18.31 -7.18 5.80
CA THR A 259 -16.99 -7.81 5.71
C THR A 259 -16.80 -8.95 6.71
N ALA A 260 -17.28 -10.14 6.33
CA ALA A 260 -17.06 -11.37 7.11
C ALA A 260 -15.57 -11.66 7.33
N ARG A 261 -14.71 -11.36 6.34
CA ARG A 261 -13.25 -11.48 6.48
C ARG A 261 -12.69 -10.56 7.56
N GLY A 262 -13.14 -9.31 7.61
CA GLY A 262 -12.71 -8.35 8.63
C GLY A 262 -13.11 -8.78 10.05
N ALA A 263 -14.34 -9.27 10.22
CA ALA A 263 -14.81 -9.78 11.51
C ALA A 263 -14.00 -11.00 11.97
N ARG A 264 -13.74 -11.96 11.07
CA ARG A 264 -12.90 -13.13 11.37
C ARG A 264 -11.49 -12.73 11.83
N HIS A 265 -10.83 -11.79 11.14
CA HIS A 265 -9.49 -11.35 11.52
C HIS A 265 -9.46 -10.71 12.93
N LEU A 266 -10.52 -10.01 13.34
CA LEU A 266 -10.63 -9.47 14.71
C LEU A 266 -10.74 -10.58 15.76
N GLU A 267 -11.46 -11.65 15.44
CA GLU A 267 -11.58 -12.82 16.33
C GLU A 267 -10.25 -13.59 16.42
N GLU A 268 -9.52 -13.71 15.31
CA GLU A 268 -8.17 -14.28 15.24
C GLU A 268 -7.15 -13.45 16.07
N LEU A 269 -7.22 -12.12 16.00
CA LEU A 269 -6.42 -11.23 16.85
C LEU A 269 -6.78 -11.39 18.33
N ALA A 270 -8.07 -11.47 18.67
CA ALA A 270 -8.51 -11.71 20.05
C ALA A 270 -8.02 -13.06 20.58
N GLN A 271 -7.99 -14.09 19.73
CA GLN A 271 -7.41 -15.39 20.07
C GLN A 271 -5.90 -15.27 20.32
N ALA A 272 -5.18 -14.48 19.53
CA ALA A 272 -3.76 -14.25 19.74
C ALA A 272 -3.46 -13.61 21.10
N VAL A 273 -4.28 -12.64 21.53
CA VAL A 273 -4.13 -12.03 22.86
C VAL A 273 -4.32 -13.06 23.97
N ARG A 274 -5.31 -13.96 23.85
CA ARG A 274 -5.50 -15.06 24.81
C ARG A 274 -4.33 -16.04 24.85
N GLN A 275 -3.56 -16.16 23.76
CA GLN A 275 -2.34 -16.95 23.68
C GLN A 275 -1.08 -16.19 24.14
N GLY A 276 -1.24 -14.99 24.70
CA GLY A 276 -0.14 -14.19 25.25
C GLY A 276 0.57 -13.28 24.24
N TRP A 277 0.12 -13.25 22.98
CA TRP A 277 0.65 -12.31 21.98
C TRP A 277 0.10 -10.91 22.22
N ARG A 278 0.87 -9.89 21.81
CA ARG A 278 0.27 -8.58 21.56
C ARG A 278 -0.48 -8.64 20.23
N ALA A 279 -1.61 -7.98 20.12
CA ALA A 279 -2.36 -7.93 18.87
C ALA A 279 -2.89 -6.52 18.61
N ALA A 280 -2.82 -6.06 17.36
CA ALA A 280 -3.34 -4.76 16.97
C ALA A 280 -4.07 -4.80 15.63
N VAL A 281 -5.08 -3.96 15.49
CA VAL A 281 -5.69 -3.60 14.22
C VAL A 281 -5.40 -2.12 13.95
N VAL A 282 -4.94 -1.81 12.73
CA VAL A 282 -4.45 -0.49 12.34
C VAL A 282 -5.16 -0.01 11.08
N TRP A 283 -5.96 1.04 11.19
CA TRP A 283 -6.59 1.69 10.04
C TRP A 283 -5.72 2.80 9.49
N PHE A 284 -5.61 2.82 8.17
CA PHE A 284 -5.11 3.96 7.42
C PHE A 284 -6.30 4.60 6.70
N VAL A 285 -6.71 5.76 7.21
CA VAL A 285 -7.73 6.58 6.58
C VAL A 285 -7.05 7.34 5.45
N GLN A 286 -7.37 6.98 4.21
CA GLN A 286 -6.71 7.54 3.02
C GLN A 286 -7.37 8.86 2.58
N ARG A 287 -7.66 9.71 3.58
CA ARG A 287 -8.22 11.06 3.51
C ARG A 287 -7.70 11.87 4.71
N ASP A 288 -7.51 13.17 4.52
CA ASP A 288 -7.00 14.11 5.53
C ASP A 288 -8.09 14.79 6.36
N ASP A 289 -9.34 14.75 5.88
CA ASP A 289 -10.53 15.33 6.50
C ASP A 289 -11.11 14.52 7.67
N ALA A 290 -10.52 13.38 8.01
CA ALA A 290 -10.91 12.59 9.18
C ALA A 290 -10.27 13.09 10.48
N ALA A 291 -11.10 13.29 11.50
CA ALA A 291 -10.71 13.66 12.85
C ALA A 291 -10.77 12.48 13.83
N ARG A 292 -11.59 11.45 13.55
CA ARG A 292 -11.75 10.23 14.35
C ARG A 292 -12.16 9.06 13.47
N LEU A 293 -12.04 7.84 14.00
CA LEU A 293 -12.55 6.63 13.36
C LEU A 293 -13.56 5.91 14.26
N ALA A 294 -14.67 5.47 13.68
CA ALA A 294 -15.69 4.66 14.34
C ALA A 294 -16.00 3.40 13.51
N PRO A 295 -16.40 2.28 14.14
CA PRO A 295 -17.02 1.20 13.40
C PRO A 295 -18.32 1.71 12.76
N HIS A 296 -18.71 1.14 11.62
CA HIS A 296 -19.94 1.50 10.92
C HIS A 296 -20.96 0.36 11.08
N ARG A 297 -21.61 0.28 12.25
CA ARG A 297 -22.59 -0.78 12.59
C ARG A 297 -23.77 -0.78 11.65
N ARG A 298 -24.17 0.37 11.10
CA ARG A 298 -25.23 0.40 10.07
C ARG A 298 -24.83 -0.38 8.82
N ALA A 299 -23.57 -0.32 8.40
CA ALA A 299 -23.07 -1.11 7.27
C ALA A 299 -22.76 -2.55 7.65
N ASP A 300 -22.19 -2.79 8.84
CA ASP A 300 -21.87 -4.13 9.32
C ASP A 300 -21.95 -4.23 10.87
N PRO A 301 -23.09 -4.67 11.42
CA PRO A 301 -23.23 -4.82 12.87
C PRO A 301 -22.39 -5.98 13.42
N HIS A 302 -22.08 -6.99 12.60
CA HIS A 302 -21.25 -8.12 13.02
C HIS A 302 -19.79 -7.68 13.19
N PHE A 303 -19.26 -6.88 12.26
CA PHE A 303 -17.94 -6.29 12.37
C PHE A 303 -17.82 -5.40 13.62
N ALA A 304 -18.80 -4.50 13.84
CA ALA A 304 -18.81 -3.62 15.01
C ALA A 304 -18.79 -4.42 16.33
N ALA A 305 -19.62 -5.48 16.42
CA ALA A 305 -19.63 -6.36 17.58
C ALA A 305 -18.30 -7.14 17.74
N ALA A 306 -17.72 -7.63 16.64
CA ALA A 306 -16.42 -8.31 16.66
C ALA A 306 -15.30 -7.37 17.14
N LEU A 307 -15.31 -6.11 16.72
CA LEU A 307 -14.34 -5.11 17.16
C LEU A 307 -14.46 -4.82 18.66
N ALA A 308 -15.70 -4.67 19.16
CA ALA A 308 -15.95 -4.49 20.58
C ALA A 308 -15.42 -5.68 21.40
N ARG A 309 -15.71 -6.92 20.98
CA ARG A 309 -15.18 -8.14 21.63
C ARG A 309 -13.65 -8.22 21.57
N ALA A 310 -13.05 -7.89 20.44
CA ALA A 310 -11.60 -7.90 20.26
C ALA A 310 -10.92 -6.90 21.19
N ARG A 311 -11.44 -5.66 21.27
CA ARG A 311 -10.93 -4.64 22.21
C ARG A 311 -11.08 -5.06 23.66
N ALA A 312 -12.23 -5.64 24.04
CA ALA A 312 -12.44 -6.17 25.40
C ALA A 312 -11.46 -7.31 25.74
N ALA A 313 -11.03 -8.10 24.75
CA ALA A 313 -10.02 -9.13 24.92
C ALA A 313 -8.58 -8.58 24.98
N GLY A 314 -8.36 -7.27 24.77
CA GLY A 314 -7.05 -6.63 24.80
C GLY A 314 -6.41 -6.38 23.43
N VAL A 315 -7.15 -6.55 22.32
CA VAL A 315 -6.66 -6.14 20.99
C VAL A 315 -6.61 -4.62 20.93
N GLU A 316 -5.45 -4.09 20.55
CA GLU A 316 -5.22 -2.66 20.42
C GLU A 316 -5.78 -2.15 19.08
N ALA A 317 -6.32 -0.93 19.08
CA ALA A 317 -6.92 -0.32 17.89
C ALA A 317 -6.28 1.04 17.63
N TYR A 318 -5.73 1.22 16.43
CA TYR A 318 -5.08 2.47 16.02
C TYR A 318 -5.62 2.94 14.69
N ALA A 319 -5.78 4.25 14.52
CA ALA A 319 -6.11 4.84 13.24
C ALA A 319 -5.16 5.99 12.94
N TYR A 320 -4.77 6.11 11.68
CA TYR A 320 -3.95 7.20 11.18
C TYR A 320 -4.58 7.81 9.94
N ARG A 321 -4.63 9.14 9.87
CA ARG A 321 -5.11 9.85 8.69
C ARG A 321 -3.95 10.14 7.73
N CYS A 322 -4.26 10.17 6.44
CA CYS A 322 -3.28 10.35 5.39
C CYS A 322 -3.70 11.48 4.45
N GLN A 323 -2.74 12.29 4.03
CA GLN A 323 -2.92 13.20 2.91
C GLN A 323 -2.64 12.47 1.61
N VAL A 324 -3.53 12.62 0.63
CA VAL A 324 -3.43 12.00 -0.67
C VAL A 324 -3.27 13.08 -1.73
N SER A 325 -2.32 12.89 -2.63
CA SER A 325 -2.06 13.77 -3.78
C SER A 325 -1.63 12.92 -4.98
N PRO A 326 -1.59 13.49 -6.20
CA PRO A 326 -1.05 12.80 -7.36
C PRO A 326 0.44 12.41 -7.21
N ALA A 327 1.19 13.09 -6.33
CA ALA A 327 2.59 12.78 -6.06
C ALA A 327 2.78 11.56 -5.14
N GLY A 328 1.80 11.29 -4.27
CA GLY A 328 1.91 10.21 -3.30
C GLY A 328 0.87 10.29 -2.18
N ILE A 329 1.02 9.39 -1.22
CA ILE A 329 0.28 9.39 0.04
C ILE A 329 1.24 9.63 1.20
N CYS A 330 0.86 10.52 2.12
CA CYS A 330 1.64 10.85 3.29
C CYS A 330 0.84 10.59 4.57
N LEU A 331 1.49 9.97 5.55
CA LEU A 331 0.92 9.72 6.86
C LEU A 331 0.99 11.00 7.70
N LEU A 332 -0.14 11.54 8.13
CA LEU A 332 -0.15 12.80 8.90
C LEU A 332 0.04 12.53 10.39
N GLY A 333 -0.78 11.66 10.96
CA GLY A 333 -0.75 11.38 12.39
C GLY A 333 -1.92 10.52 12.86
N PRO A 334 -1.88 10.11 14.15
CA PRO A 334 -2.92 9.29 14.73
C PRO A 334 -4.23 10.08 14.90
N ILE A 335 -5.35 9.39 14.75
CA ILE A 335 -6.68 9.87 15.12
C ILE A 335 -7.31 8.89 16.12
N PRO A 336 -8.17 9.35 17.04
CA PRO A 336 -8.81 8.47 18.01
C PRO A 336 -9.73 7.45 17.31
N VAL A 337 -9.67 6.21 17.80
CA VAL A 337 -10.66 5.17 17.50
C VAL A 337 -11.73 5.21 18.59
N VAL A 338 -12.92 5.68 18.25
CA VAL A 338 -14.05 5.85 19.17
C VAL A 338 -15.03 4.70 19.04
N PRO A 339 -15.81 4.38 20.10
CA PRO A 339 -17.05 3.62 19.95
C PRO A 339 -18.00 4.36 18.99
N GLU A 340 -18.86 3.61 18.31
CA GLU A 340 -20.03 4.17 17.61
C GLU A 340 -21.18 4.39 18.59
#